data_AF-A0A849CA50-F1
#
_entry.id   AF-A0A849CA50-F1
#
_cell.length_a   1.000
_cell.length_b   1.000
_cell.length_c   1.000
_cell.angle_alpha   90.00
_cell.angle_beta   90.00
_cell.angle_gamma   90.00
#
_symmetry.space_group_name_H-M   'P 1'
#
loop_
_entity.id
_entity.type
_entity.pdbx_description
1 polymer ?
#
loop_
_entity_poly.entity_id
_entity_poly.type
_entity_poly.pdbx_seq_one_letter_code
_entity_poly.pdbx_strand_id
1 'polypeptide(L)'
;MNENPEVALINSIDISSQLWESGHEMADSGSYARITMSHRTLHSRFSASGAHGPHLTLWTAATRKIYTICRADGHVIARDLFSTPLSTAAAASEAAARQAIWVGGYVYNEWGAHSATLHLILETQRGIDLAGLERHAFTVGLDLEVRTAPRRNPAISQCRVHQYVDWRRSEFGALIQTAPPDIAESMSALE
;
A
#
# COMPACT_ATOMS: atom_id res chain seq x y z
N MET A 1 39.90 -12.13 -8.24
CA MET A 1 39.30 -11.40 -7.10
C MET A 1 38.45 -10.29 -7.69
N ASN A 2 37.16 -10.58 -7.90
CA ASN A 2 36.21 -9.63 -8.48
C ASN A 2 35.50 -8.89 -7.35
N GLU A 3 35.69 -7.58 -7.32
CA GLU A 3 34.89 -6.65 -6.53
C GLU A 3 33.56 -6.44 -7.27
N ASN A 4 32.44 -6.73 -6.61
CA ASN A 4 31.09 -6.60 -7.15
C ASN A 4 30.49 -5.25 -6.70
N PRO A 5 30.21 -4.28 -7.60
CA PRO A 5 29.59 -3.02 -7.25
C PRO A 5 28.06 -3.11 -7.41
N GLU A 6 27.37 -3.79 -6.50
CA GLU A 6 25.89 -3.83 -6.52
C GLU A 6 25.26 -3.85 -5.13
N VAL A 7 25.86 -3.13 -4.19
CA VAL A 7 25.26 -2.87 -2.87
C VAL A 7 25.39 -1.39 -2.53
N ALA A 8 24.56 -0.57 -3.18
CA ALA A 8 24.38 0.83 -2.80
C ALA A 8 22.92 1.27 -3.03
N LEU A 9 22.22 1.45 -1.91
CA LEU A 9 21.22 2.51 -1.68
C LEU A 9 20.02 2.60 -2.64
N ILE A 10 18.88 2.08 -2.20
CA ILE A 10 17.59 2.74 -2.49
C ILE A 10 16.94 3.10 -1.15
N ASN A 11 17.48 4.15 -0.54
CA ASN A 11 16.73 5.03 0.35
C ASN A 11 15.81 5.88 -0.55
N SER A 12 14.57 5.47 -0.78
CA SER A 12 13.56 6.33 -1.42
C SER A 12 12.61 6.89 -0.36
N ILE A 13 13.16 7.73 0.50
CA ILE A 13 12.43 8.73 1.27
C ILE A 13 13.22 10.03 1.12
N ASP A 14 13.35 10.57 -0.09
CA ASP A 14 13.61 12.01 -0.34
C ASP A 14 13.58 12.39 -1.83
N ILE A 15 12.42 12.29 -2.51
CA ILE A 15 12.25 12.91 -3.85
C ILE A 15 11.12 13.96 -3.86
N SER A 16 10.29 14.02 -2.82
CA SER A 16 9.19 15.01 -2.76
C SER A 16 9.55 16.34 -2.09
N SER A 17 10.64 16.42 -1.32
CA SER A 17 10.98 17.66 -0.60
C SER A 17 11.79 18.66 -1.42
N GLN A 18 12.58 18.20 -2.40
CA GLN A 18 13.50 19.08 -3.15
C GLN A 18 12.85 19.83 -4.33
N LEU A 19 11.59 19.54 -4.66
CA LEU A 19 10.89 20.17 -5.79
C LEU A 19 10.00 21.35 -5.40
N TRP A 20 9.93 21.74 -4.11
CA TRP A 20 9.01 22.78 -3.63
C TRP A 20 9.69 24.10 -3.21
N GLU A 21 11.01 24.18 -3.21
CA GLU A 21 11.74 25.42 -2.84
C GLU A 21 12.20 26.27 -4.02
N SER A 22 12.00 25.82 -5.27
CA SER A 22 12.35 26.58 -6.48
C SER A 22 11.10 26.89 -7.29
N GLY A 23 10.41 28.00 -6.96
CA GLY A 23 9.24 28.38 -7.75
C GLY A 23 8.44 29.57 -7.23
N HIS A 24 9.11 30.62 -6.75
CA HIS A 24 8.46 31.92 -6.60
C HIS A 24 8.58 32.68 -7.93
N GLU A 25 7.63 32.50 -8.87
CA GLU A 25 7.12 33.61 -9.69
C GLU A 25 5.87 33.22 -10.52
N MET A 26 4.80 34.00 -10.33
CA MET A 26 3.60 34.24 -11.15
C MET A 26 2.82 33.07 -11.77
N ALA A 27 1.59 32.93 -11.26
CA ALA A 27 0.56 31.98 -11.64
C ALA A 27 -0.11 32.32 -12.99
N ASP A 28 -0.19 31.31 -13.87
CA ASP A 28 -1.27 31.15 -14.85
C ASP A 28 -2.31 30.18 -14.27
N SER A 29 -3.40 30.73 -13.74
CA SER A 29 -4.50 30.01 -13.08
C SER A 29 -5.24 29.00 -13.99
N GLY A 30 -4.98 28.99 -15.30
CA GLY A 30 -5.57 28.04 -16.24
C GLY A 30 -4.88 26.67 -16.32
N SER A 31 -3.66 26.53 -15.78
CA SER A 31 -2.84 25.31 -15.89
C SER A 31 -3.05 24.33 -14.72
N TYR A 32 -3.32 24.83 -13.51
CA TYR A 32 -3.63 24.00 -12.34
C TYR A 32 -4.98 23.26 -12.48
N ALA A 33 -5.99 23.90 -13.07
CA ALA A 33 -7.30 23.29 -13.31
C ALA A 33 -7.25 22.12 -14.32
N ARG A 34 -6.37 22.21 -15.34
CA ARG A 34 -6.16 21.15 -16.33
C ARG A 34 -5.41 19.95 -15.77
N ILE A 35 -4.40 20.18 -14.92
CA ILE A 35 -3.65 19.10 -14.25
C ILE A 35 -4.58 18.33 -13.28
N THR A 36 -5.42 19.03 -12.53
CA THR A 36 -6.37 18.40 -11.59
C THR A 36 -7.53 17.65 -12.29
N MET A 37 -8.06 18.16 -13.41
CA MET A 37 -9.07 17.43 -14.21
C MET A 37 -8.49 16.17 -14.87
N SER A 38 -7.24 16.22 -15.34
CA SER A 38 -6.55 15.07 -15.92
C SER A 38 -6.30 13.97 -14.89
N HIS A 39 -5.96 14.36 -13.65
CA HIS A 39 -5.76 13.43 -12.54
C HIS A 39 -7.07 12.72 -12.14
N ARG A 40 -8.22 13.43 -12.09
CA ARG A 40 -9.53 12.80 -11.80
C ARG A 40 -9.96 11.80 -12.88
N THR A 41 -9.72 12.13 -14.14
CA THR A 41 -10.14 11.26 -15.25
C THR A 41 -9.27 10.00 -15.35
N LEU A 42 -7.96 10.13 -15.09
CA LEU A 42 -7.05 8.99 -14.99
C LEU A 42 -7.34 8.14 -13.76
N HIS A 43 -7.58 8.76 -12.60
CA HIS A 43 -7.96 8.06 -11.38
C HIS A 43 -9.27 7.28 -11.57
N SER A 44 -10.30 7.89 -12.19
CA SER A 44 -11.56 7.20 -12.49
C SER A 44 -11.41 6.02 -13.46
N ARG A 45 -10.57 6.13 -14.49
CA ARG A 45 -10.29 5.02 -15.41
C ARG A 45 -9.44 3.93 -14.76
N PHE A 46 -8.52 4.32 -13.89
CA PHE A 46 -7.65 3.43 -13.16
C PHE A 46 -8.41 2.61 -12.10
N SER A 47 -9.31 3.25 -11.34
CA SER A 47 -10.23 2.55 -10.44
C SER A 47 -11.20 1.61 -11.19
N ALA A 48 -11.66 1.99 -12.39
CA ALA A 48 -12.48 1.11 -13.23
C ALA A 48 -11.71 -0.13 -13.73
N SER A 49 -10.41 -0.01 -14.04
CA SER A 49 -9.54 -1.15 -14.35
C SER A 49 -9.23 -2.00 -13.11
N GLY A 50 -9.12 -1.39 -11.93
CA GLY A 50 -8.97 -2.06 -10.65
C GLY A 50 -10.16 -2.96 -10.30
N ALA A 51 -11.39 -2.53 -10.63
CA ALA A 51 -12.61 -3.29 -10.37
C ALA A 51 -12.70 -4.67 -11.07
N HIS A 52 -11.89 -4.90 -12.10
CA HIS A 52 -11.77 -6.20 -12.78
C HIS A 52 -10.40 -6.87 -12.57
N GLY A 53 -9.52 -6.24 -11.78
CA GLY A 53 -8.19 -6.74 -11.46
C GLY A 53 -8.17 -7.63 -10.22
N PRO A 54 -7.00 -8.17 -9.85
CA PRO A 54 -6.84 -8.91 -8.61
C PRO A 54 -7.07 -8.00 -7.39
N HIS A 55 -7.70 -8.56 -6.36
CA HIS A 55 -7.89 -7.89 -5.07
C HIS A 55 -6.86 -8.40 -4.06
N LEU A 56 -6.19 -7.48 -3.40
CA LEU A 56 -5.23 -7.75 -2.34
C LEU A 56 -5.82 -7.25 -1.02
N THR A 57 -5.81 -8.08 0.02
CA THR A 57 -6.17 -7.62 1.37
C THR A 57 -4.98 -7.78 2.30
N LEU A 58 -4.52 -6.67 2.86
CA LEU A 58 -3.40 -6.63 3.79
C LEU A 58 -3.82 -5.95 5.08
N TRP A 59 -3.44 -6.55 6.21
CA TRP A 59 -3.60 -5.97 7.54
C TRP A 59 -2.25 -5.44 8.00
N THR A 60 -2.23 -4.23 8.56
CA THR A 60 -1.00 -3.66 9.12
C THR A 60 -1.18 -3.24 10.56
N ALA A 61 -0.12 -3.43 11.33
CA ALA A 61 0.03 -2.83 12.64
C ALA A 61 1.49 -2.41 12.81
N ALA A 62 1.73 -1.46 13.70
CA ALA A 62 3.07 -0.98 13.94
C ALA A 62 3.26 -0.51 15.38
N THR A 63 4.43 -0.81 15.92
CA THR A 63 5.01 -0.08 17.06
C THR A 63 5.97 0.98 16.52
N ARG A 64 6.53 1.81 17.39
CA ARG A 64 7.57 2.78 16.98
C ARG A 64 8.84 2.13 16.39
N LYS A 65 9.03 0.82 16.54
CA LYS A 65 10.23 0.10 16.13
C LYS A 65 9.99 -0.96 15.07
N ILE A 66 8.82 -1.59 15.10
CA ILE A 66 8.49 -2.78 14.30
C ILE A 66 7.21 -2.49 13.53
N TYR A 67 7.15 -2.94 12.29
CA TYR A 67 5.89 -3.09 11.56
C TYR A 67 5.57 -4.56 11.32
N THR A 68 4.29 -4.87 11.13
CA THR A 68 3.83 -6.19 10.76
C THR A 68 2.76 -6.08 9.68
N ILE A 69 2.86 -6.92 8.67
CA ILE A 69 1.90 -7.04 7.57
C ILE A 69 1.40 -8.49 7.56
N CYS A 70 0.08 -8.65 7.60
CA CYS A 70 -0.58 -9.94 7.48
C CYS A 70 -1.45 -10.00 6.22
N ARG A 71 -1.64 -11.21 5.67
CA ARG A 71 -2.63 -11.46 4.61
C ARG A 71 -4.04 -11.47 5.17
N ALA A 72 -5.02 -11.61 4.28
CA ALA A 72 -6.44 -11.76 4.62
C ALA A 72 -6.72 -12.83 5.69
N ASP A 73 -6.02 -13.96 5.64
CA ASP A 73 -6.14 -15.09 6.58
C ASP A 73 -5.42 -14.87 7.93
N GLY A 74 -4.80 -13.70 8.11
CA GLY A 74 -4.04 -13.36 9.31
C GLY A 74 -2.62 -13.94 9.34
N HIS A 75 -2.16 -14.63 8.30
CA HIS A 75 -0.78 -15.09 8.20
C HIS A 75 0.17 -13.90 8.04
N VAL A 76 1.24 -13.87 8.83
CA VAL A 76 2.26 -12.82 8.76
C VAL A 76 3.11 -13.04 7.53
N ILE A 77 3.15 -12.05 6.64
CA ILE A 77 4.01 -12.07 5.45
C ILE A 77 5.22 -11.15 5.60
N ALA A 78 5.11 -10.11 6.42
CA ALA A 78 6.22 -9.23 6.68
C ALA A 78 6.24 -8.86 8.14
N ARG A 79 7.42 -8.93 8.74
CA ARG A 79 7.70 -8.31 10.04
C ARG A 79 9.15 -7.90 10.07
N ASP A 80 9.38 -6.61 10.24
CA ASP A 80 10.73 -6.08 10.31
C ASP A 80 10.78 -4.82 11.18
N LEU A 81 12.01 -4.38 11.46
CA LEU A 81 12.31 -3.13 12.11
C LEU A 81 12.24 -1.97 11.12
N PHE A 82 11.85 -0.80 11.64
CA PHE A 82 12.20 0.45 10.98
C PHE A 82 13.70 0.70 11.15
N SER A 83 14.35 1.21 10.10
CA SER A 83 15.78 1.57 10.13
C SER A 83 16.10 2.56 11.25
N THR A 84 15.15 3.44 11.58
CA THR A 84 15.18 4.30 12.74
C THR A 84 13.85 4.23 13.50
N PRO A 85 13.86 4.25 14.85
CA PRO A 85 12.62 4.32 15.61
C PRO A 85 11.82 5.58 15.29
N LEU A 86 10.52 5.42 15.10
CA LEU A 86 9.62 6.51 14.76
C LEU A 86 9.10 7.22 16.01
N SER A 87 8.94 8.54 15.93
CA SER A 87 8.60 9.38 17.08
C SER A 87 7.15 9.22 17.53
N THR A 88 6.24 8.84 16.63
CA THR A 88 4.80 8.73 16.90
C THR A 88 4.21 7.41 16.40
N ALA A 89 3.08 7.00 16.99
CA ALA A 89 2.33 5.82 16.53
C ALA A 89 1.67 6.04 15.16
N ALA A 90 1.28 7.28 14.86
CA ALA A 90 0.74 7.65 13.55
C ALA A 90 1.79 7.50 12.45
N ALA A 91 3.01 8.02 12.67
CA ALA A 91 4.13 7.85 11.75
C ALA A 91 4.48 6.38 11.54
N ALA A 92 4.45 5.57 12.61
CA ALA A 92 4.66 4.13 12.51
C ALA A 92 3.57 3.42 11.69
N SER A 93 2.31 3.77 11.91
CA SER A 93 1.18 3.21 11.16
C SER A 93 1.23 3.61 9.69
N GLU A 94 1.59 4.87 9.40
CA GLU A 94 1.77 5.35 8.03
C GLU A 94 2.95 4.66 7.33
N ALA A 95 4.09 4.53 8.01
CA ALA A 95 5.25 3.83 7.47
C ALA A 95 4.94 2.36 7.16
N ALA A 96 4.21 1.68 8.06
CA ALA A 96 3.73 0.31 7.82
C ALA A 96 2.74 0.22 6.66
N ALA A 97 1.85 1.21 6.51
CA ALA A 97 0.94 1.32 5.37
C ALA A 97 1.71 1.47 4.05
N ARG A 98 2.73 2.33 4.00
CA ARG A 98 3.61 2.50 2.83
C ARG A 98 4.33 1.20 2.47
N GLN A 99 4.83 0.45 3.46
CA GLN A 99 5.44 -0.85 3.21
C GLN A 99 4.43 -1.86 2.64
N ALA A 100 3.19 -1.89 3.14
CA ALA A 100 2.15 -2.77 2.59
C ALA A 100 1.74 -2.38 1.16
N ILE A 101 1.67 -1.09 0.85
CA ILE A 101 1.45 -0.60 -0.52
C ILE A 101 2.57 -1.07 -1.44
N TRP A 102 3.82 -0.94 -1.01
CA TRP A 102 4.96 -1.39 -1.80
C TRP A 102 4.98 -2.91 -2.02
N VAL A 103 4.70 -3.71 -0.97
CA VAL A 103 4.57 -5.16 -1.09
C VAL A 103 3.42 -5.54 -2.03
N GLY A 104 2.25 -4.91 -1.89
CA GLY A 104 1.12 -5.13 -2.79
C GLY A 104 1.47 -4.82 -4.24
N GLY A 105 2.20 -3.70 -4.44
CA GLY A 105 2.69 -3.25 -5.74
C GLY A 105 3.64 -4.25 -6.40
N TYR A 106 4.57 -4.79 -5.62
CA TYR A 106 5.47 -5.83 -6.09
C TYR A 106 4.72 -7.10 -6.49
N VAL A 107 3.79 -7.56 -5.63
CA VAL A 107 3.07 -8.82 -5.82
C VAL A 107 2.20 -8.84 -7.08
N TYR A 108 1.44 -7.77 -7.37
CA TYR A 108 0.58 -7.77 -8.56
C TYR A 108 1.40 -7.64 -9.88
N ASN A 109 2.55 -6.96 -9.82
CA ASN A 109 3.47 -6.84 -10.96
C ASN A 109 4.09 -8.21 -11.31
N GLU A 110 4.50 -9.00 -10.33
CA GLU A 110 4.99 -10.38 -10.55
C GLU A 110 3.91 -11.28 -11.17
N TRP A 111 2.63 -10.98 -10.95
CA TRP A 111 1.51 -11.67 -11.58
C TRP A 111 1.18 -11.19 -13.00
N GLY A 112 1.81 -10.11 -13.48
CA GLY A 112 1.55 -9.55 -14.81
C GLY A 112 0.23 -8.79 -14.94
N ALA A 113 -0.42 -8.43 -13.82
CA ALA A 113 -1.58 -7.56 -13.85
C ALA A 113 -1.17 -6.09 -14.07
N HIS A 114 -2.01 -5.30 -14.74
CA HIS A 114 -1.73 -3.89 -15.05
C HIS A 114 -2.20 -2.94 -13.94
N SER A 115 -3.17 -3.37 -13.14
CA SER A 115 -3.71 -2.66 -11.98
C SER A 115 -4.34 -3.65 -11.01
N ALA A 116 -4.34 -3.33 -9.71
CA ALA A 116 -4.97 -4.13 -8.68
C ALA A 116 -5.61 -3.23 -7.61
N THR A 117 -6.64 -3.73 -6.93
CA THR A 117 -7.21 -3.04 -5.76
C THR A 117 -6.55 -3.58 -4.48
N LEU A 118 -6.00 -2.69 -3.65
CA LEU A 118 -5.46 -3.01 -2.34
C LEU A 118 -6.42 -2.54 -1.24
N HIS A 119 -7.06 -3.50 -0.58
CA HIS A 119 -7.78 -3.29 0.67
C HIS A 119 -6.78 -3.31 1.84
N LEU A 120 -6.42 -2.12 2.31
CA LEU A 120 -5.46 -1.93 3.39
C LEU A 120 -6.19 -1.68 4.72
N ILE A 121 -6.03 -2.61 5.66
CA ILE A 121 -6.71 -2.56 6.95
C ILE A 121 -5.72 -2.18 8.06
N LEU A 122 -5.86 -0.96 8.55
CA LEU A 122 -4.97 -0.37 9.55
C LEU A 122 -5.46 -0.64 10.98
N GLU A 123 -4.54 -0.64 11.94
CA GLU A 123 -4.87 -0.55 13.37
C GLU A 123 -5.59 0.77 13.71
N THR A 124 -5.11 1.89 13.16
CA THR A 124 -5.69 3.23 13.36
C THR A 124 -5.50 4.08 12.11
N GLN A 125 -6.40 5.04 11.89
CA GLN A 125 -6.27 6.08 10.86
C GLN A 125 -5.85 7.44 11.43
N ARG A 126 -5.80 7.57 12.76
CA ARG A 126 -5.63 8.87 13.41
C ARG A 126 -4.23 9.43 13.15
N GLY A 127 -4.18 10.59 12.49
CA GLY A 127 -2.94 11.31 12.20
C GLY A 127 -2.13 10.76 11.04
N ILE A 128 -2.73 9.90 10.20
CA ILE A 128 -2.12 9.36 8.97
C ILE A 128 -2.50 10.25 7.78
N ASP A 129 -1.54 10.56 6.92
CA ASP A 129 -1.79 11.26 5.65
C ASP A 129 -2.38 10.29 4.60
N LEU A 130 -3.71 10.17 4.57
CA LEU A 130 -4.41 9.30 3.61
C LEU A 130 -4.21 9.73 2.16
N ALA A 131 -4.20 11.03 1.88
CA ALA A 131 -3.98 11.53 0.52
C ALA A 131 -2.56 11.22 0.03
N GLY A 132 -1.57 11.25 0.93
CA GLY A 132 -0.22 10.79 0.66
C GLY A 132 -0.15 9.29 0.35
N LEU A 133 -0.89 8.47 1.10
CA LEU A 133 -0.97 7.02 0.86
C LEU A 133 -1.65 6.68 -0.46
N GLU A 134 -2.76 7.35 -0.81
CA GLU A 134 -3.44 7.19 -2.09
C GLU A 134 -2.52 7.54 -3.26
N ARG A 135 -1.76 8.65 -3.14
CA ARG A 135 -0.79 9.05 -4.15
C ARG A 135 0.33 8.02 -4.30
N HIS A 136 0.82 7.47 -3.18
CA HIS A 136 1.81 6.39 -3.20
C HIS A 136 1.27 5.15 -3.90
N ALA A 137 0.05 4.70 -3.53
CA ALA A 137 -0.59 3.55 -4.16
C ALA A 137 -0.74 3.73 -5.68
N PHE A 138 -1.17 4.91 -6.11
CA PHE A 138 -1.26 5.25 -7.53
C PHE A 138 0.10 5.14 -8.24
N THR A 139 1.20 5.60 -7.62
CA THR A 139 2.54 5.50 -8.23
C THR A 139 3.03 4.06 -8.42
N VAL A 140 2.50 3.12 -7.65
CA VAL A 140 2.81 1.69 -7.78
C VAL A 140 1.68 0.91 -8.47
N GLY A 141 0.76 1.58 -9.16
CA GLY A 141 -0.30 0.90 -9.92
C GLY A 141 -1.32 0.15 -9.07
N LEU A 142 -1.62 0.67 -7.87
CA LEU A 142 -2.68 0.17 -6.99
C LEU A 142 -3.80 1.18 -6.79
N ASP A 143 -5.05 0.69 -6.82
CA ASP A 143 -6.22 1.43 -6.32
C ASP A 143 -6.36 1.14 -4.82
N LEU A 144 -6.35 2.17 -3.97
CA LEU A 144 -6.22 1.99 -2.52
C LEU A 144 -7.57 2.16 -1.82
N GLU A 145 -7.99 1.11 -1.12
CA GLU A 145 -9.10 1.18 -0.17
C GLU A 145 -8.58 1.04 1.26
N VAL A 146 -8.66 2.12 2.05
CA VAL A 146 -8.21 2.08 3.45
C VAL A 146 -9.38 1.86 4.41
N ARG A 147 -9.26 0.86 5.29
CA ARG A 147 -10.20 0.61 6.40
C ARG A 147 -9.46 0.55 7.73
N THR A 148 -10.19 0.69 8.83
CA THR A 148 -9.65 0.48 10.18
C THR A 148 -10.37 -0.64 10.91
N ALA A 149 -9.60 -1.45 11.64
CA ALA A 149 -10.13 -2.56 12.42
C ALA A 149 -9.35 -2.76 13.74
N PRO A 150 -9.37 -1.77 14.66
CA PRO A 150 -8.49 -1.74 15.84
C PRO A 150 -8.61 -2.94 16.80
N ARG A 151 -9.70 -3.71 16.74
CA ARG A 151 -9.92 -4.87 17.63
C ARG A 151 -9.87 -6.24 16.94
N ARG A 152 -9.90 -6.27 15.61
CA ARG A 152 -9.93 -7.51 14.82
C ARG A 152 -8.73 -7.65 13.90
N ASN A 153 -7.76 -6.74 14.03
CA ASN A 153 -6.57 -6.73 13.20
C ASN A 153 -5.55 -7.75 13.73
N PRO A 154 -5.28 -8.85 12.99
CA PRO A 154 -4.36 -9.90 13.42
C PRO A 154 -2.92 -9.37 13.58
N ALA A 155 -2.54 -8.34 12.80
CA ALA A 155 -1.22 -7.75 12.86
C ALA A 155 -0.92 -7.11 14.23
N ILE A 156 -1.93 -6.66 14.98
CA ILE A 156 -1.75 -6.07 16.33
C ILE A 156 -1.18 -7.11 17.30
N SER A 157 -1.76 -8.31 17.31
CA SER A 157 -1.28 -9.40 18.17
C SER A 157 0.13 -9.83 17.79
N GLN A 158 0.44 -9.77 16.49
CA GLN A 158 1.68 -10.21 15.89
C GLN A 158 2.82 -9.19 16.01
N CYS A 159 2.52 -7.90 16.20
CA CYS A 159 3.52 -6.83 16.41
C CYS A 159 4.33 -6.97 17.71
N ARG A 160 3.90 -7.83 18.64
CA ARG A 160 4.60 -8.08 19.92
C ARG A 160 5.65 -9.19 19.82
N VAL A 161 5.74 -9.88 18.67
CA VAL A 161 6.66 -10.99 18.45
C VAL A 161 7.94 -10.47 17.80
N HIS A 162 9.10 -10.81 18.35
CA HIS A 162 10.42 -10.34 17.89
C HIS A 162 11.06 -11.19 16.77
N GLN A 163 10.26 -11.97 16.05
CA GLN A 163 10.74 -12.81 14.94
C GLN A 163 10.56 -12.10 13.60
N TYR A 164 11.66 -11.91 12.87
CA TYR A 164 11.64 -11.37 11.52
C TYR A 164 10.95 -12.29 10.53
N VAL A 165 10.14 -11.70 9.65
CA VAL A 165 9.52 -12.40 8.53
C VAL A 165 9.84 -11.59 7.28
N ASP A 166 10.70 -12.15 6.43
CA ASP A 166 11.05 -11.56 5.14
C ASP A 166 9.95 -11.88 4.13
N TRP A 167 9.30 -10.83 3.65
CA TRP A 167 8.20 -10.95 2.69
C TRP A 167 8.65 -11.63 1.40
N ARG A 168 9.91 -11.49 0.96
CA ARG A 168 10.44 -12.14 -0.26
C ARG A 168 10.39 -13.67 -0.22
N ARG A 169 10.28 -14.25 0.97
CA ARG A 169 10.19 -15.70 1.18
C ARG A 169 8.76 -16.19 1.39
N SER A 170 7.79 -15.28 1.36
CA SER A 170 6.38 -15.62 1.55
C SER A 170 5.75 -16.09 0.24
N GLU A 171 4.82 -17.04 0.32
CA GLU A 171 4.05 -17.49 -0.84
C GLU A 171 3.02 -16.43 -1.24
N PHE A 172 3.35 -15.63 -2.26
CA PHE A 172 2.50 -14.56 -2.76
C PHE A 172 1.28 -15.04 -3.55
N GLY A 173 1.31 -16.30 -4.01
CA GLY A 173 0.21 -16.94 -4.72
C GLY A 173 -1.12 -16.83 -3.95
N ALA A 174 -1.04 -16.84 -2.62
CA ALA A 174 -2.19 -16.83 -1.73
C ALA A 174 -2.58 -15.42 -1.23
N LEU A 175 -1.95 -14.36 -1.75
CA LEU A 175 -2.32 -12.97 -1.46
C LEU A 175 -3.44 -12.44 -2.34
N ILE A 176 -3.52 -12.96 -3.57
CA ILE A 176 -4.46 -12.49 -4.57
C ILE A 176 -5.78 -13.22 -4.43
N GLN A 177 -6.82 -12.43 -4.24
CA GLN A 177 -8.20 -12.85 -4.29
C GLN A 177 -8.72 -12.48 -5.68
N THR A 178 -9.14 -13.48 -6.45
CA THR A 178 -9.79 -13.26 -7.75
C THR A 178 -11.23 -12.84 -7.51
N ALA A 179 -11.47 -11.52 -7.49
CA ALA A 179 -12.76 -10.83 -7.34
C ALA A 179 -13.60 -11.20 -6.08
N PRO A 180 -14.43 -10.29 -5.56
CA PRO A 180 -15.53 -10.71 -4.70
C PRO A 180 -16.46 -11.66 -5.49
N PRO A 181 -17.06 -12.68 -4.86
CA PRO A 181 -18.15 -13.43 -5.49
C PRO A 181 -19.35 -12.48 -5.66
N ASP A 182 -19.41 -11.78 -6.79
CA ASP A 182 -20.50 -10.88 -7.11
C ASP A 182 -21.61 -11.67 -7.83
N ILE A 183 -22.67 -11.99 -7.09
CA ILE A 183 -24.10 -12.02 -7.52
C ILE A 183 -24.36 -12.67 -8.91
N ALA A 184 -23.73 -13.80 -9.23
CA ALA A 184 -24.15 -14.65 -10.35
C ALA A 184 -25.07 -15.81 -9.90
N GLU A 185 -25.01 -16.21 -8.62
CA GLU A 185 -25.81 -17.34 -8.13
C GLU A 185 -27.22 -16.98 -7.65
N SER A 186 -27.57 -15.69 -7.53
CA SER A 186 -28.93 -15.30 -7.10
C SER A 186 -29.99 -15.35 -8.22
N MET A 187 -29.61 -15.69 -9.46
CA MET A 187 -30.58 -15.90 -10.55
C MET A 187 -30.81 -17.37 -10.92
N SER A 188 -30.07 -18.33 -10.34
CA SER A 188 -30.30 -19.76 -10.60
C SER A 188 -31.23 -20.43 -9.58
N ALA A 189 -31.81 -19.66 -8.63
CA ALA A 189 -32.71 -20.18 -7.59
C ALA A 189 -34.20 -19.83 -7.85
N LEU A 190 -34.56 -19.44 -9.08
CA LEU A 190 -35.94 -19.09 -9.46
C LEU A 190 -36.40 -19.75 -10.77
N GLU A 191 -35.82 -20.89 -11.16
CA GLU A 191 -36.42 -21.79 -12.18
C GLU A 191 -36.86 -23.11 -11.56
#